data_AF-A0A932W4I3-F1
#
_entry.id   AF-A0A932W4I3-F1
#
_cell.length_a   1.000
_cell.length_b   1.000
_cell.length_c   1.000
_cell.angle_alpha   90.00
_cell.angle_beta   90.00
_cell.angle_gamma   90.00
#
_symmetry.space_group_name_H-M   'P 1'
#
loop_
_entity.id
_entity.type
_entity.pdbx_description
1 polymer ?
#
loop_
_entity_poly.entity_id
_entity_poly.type
_entity_poly.pdbx_seq_one_letter_code
_entity_poly.pdbx_strand_id
1 'polypeptide(L)'
;MDDLAALAAGIDPDRPLQFGRSTGTDLHVHVGTTPLGAGISGVPDGHGVRLRRAGHPFPTVHRGTGLGSVYTAAVLAAEVFKEIIDLAPNRHVKRDRIDLCPVTLAEPGVAAEISILDHHVLIGAGAIGTAVALILRELSATGTLAVVDPESFEEPNVATYSLGDLAAAAKRLPKVDILVQHLPGIDVRRHPIRALEYLNLVDNGNEPPPRTVLGAVDSIHARHEIARLHANLVLDGSTGGNVGTTVGLSEATFAGPCLRCYYPQQPSSKGQSAEQLLAQATGLRLDRIARGDLPLTKDDLRELSPNSRRLLSAHLGRPVCGLARALDLTARPDPGQFRPSIVFAAQQAAALVVGALIRHNTHPESISRDIEYDTLYGPQPGMVQKRNARHNCTCQTDAKLIQDVRARRNRHSTS
;
A
#
# COMPACT_ATOMS: atom_id res chain seq x y z
N MET A 1 -23.91 -10.95 11.04
CA MET A 1 -23.54 -12.38 11.12
C MET A 1 -23.85 -13.06 9.81
N ASP A 2 -25.07 -12.88 9.28
CA ASP A 2 -25.49 -13.48 8.01
C ASP A 2 -24.62 -13.02 6.83
N ASP A 3 -24.28 -11.72 6.77
CA ASP A 3 -23.37 -11.19 5.74
C ASP A 3 -21.96 -11.79 5.82
N LEU A 4 -21.45 -11.99 7.04
CA LEU A 4 -20.13 -12.59 7.26
C LEU A 4 -20.12 -14.08 6.89
N ALA A 5 -21.18 -14.80 7.24
CA ALA A 5 -21.37 -16.19 6.84
C ALA A 5 -21.47 -16.32 5.31
N ALA A 6 -22.19 -15.40 4.66
CA ALA A 6 -22.31 -15.37 3.20
C ALA A 6 -20.97 -15.11 2.51
N LEU A 7 -20.18 -14.13 3.01
CA LEU A 7 -18.82 -13.86 2.49
C LEU A 7 -17.90 -15.07 2.66
N ALA A 8 -18.00 -15.76 3.80
CA ALA A 8 -17.13 -16.87 4.14
C ALA A 8 -17.46 -18.18 3.42
N ALA A 9 -18.74 -18.40 3.08
CA ALA A 9 -19.19 -19.59 2.36
C ALA A 9 -18.48 -19.76 1.00
N GLY A 10 -18.02 -18.66 0.40
CA GLY A 10 -17.28 -18.68 -0.87
C GLY A 10 -15.76 -18.91 -0.74
N ILE A 11 -15.19 -18.94 0.48
CA ILE A 11 -13.73 -19.03 0.67
C ILE A 11 -13.24 -20.48 0.55
N ASP A 12 -13.84 -21.38 1.33
CA ASP A 12 -13.52 -22.81 1.31
C ASP A 12 -14.82 -23.59 1.63
N PRO A 13 -15.56 -24.05 0.61
CA PRO A 13 -16.83 -24.73 0.82
C PRO A 13 -16.66 -26.11 1.48
N ASP A 14 -15.49 -26.73 1.34
CA ASP A 14 -15.18 -28.04 1.92
C ASP A 14 -14.78 -27.93 3.40
N ARG A 15 -14.27 -26.76 3.81
CA ARG A 15 -13.88 -26.44 5.19
C ARG A 15 -14.47 -25.09 5.59
N PRO A 16 -15.80 -25.00 5.80
CA PRO A 16 -16.45 -23.74 6.06
C PRO A 16 -15.91 -23.09 7.34
N LEU A 17 -15.67 -21.78 7.27
CA LEU A 17 -15.31 -21.00 8.45
C LEU A 17 -16.47 -21.04 9.46
N GLN A 18 -16.13 -21.32 10.71
CA GLN A 18 -17.10 -21.36 11.81
C GLN A 18 -17.16 -20.01 12.50
N PHE A 19 -18.39 -19.53 12.75
CA PHE A 19 -18.62 -18.25 13.41
C PHE A 19 -19.34 -18.46 14.74
N GLY A 20 -18.72 -18.03 15.83
CA GLY A 20 -19.34 -17.93 17.14
C GLY A 20 -19.84 -16.52 17.42
N ARG A 21 -20.87 -16.38 18.27
CA ARG A 21 -21.19 -15.09 18.88
C ARG A 21 -20.37 -14.93 20.16
N SER A 22 -19.65 -13.81 20.27
CA SER A 22 -19.09 -13.39 21.55
C SER A 22 -20.24 -12.97 22.47
N THR A 23 -20.18 -13.35 23.74
CA THR A 23 -21.09 -12.86 24.79
C THR A 23 -20.65 -11.49 25.34
N GLY A 24 -19.50 -10.96 24.90
CA GLY A 24 -18.97 -9.66 25.28
C GLY A 24 -19.10 -8.59 24.19
N THR A 25 -18.78 -7.34 24.54
CA THR A 25 -18.76 -6.19 23.62
C THR A 25 -17.52 -6.16 22.71
N ASP A 26 -16.51 -6.96 23.03
CA ASP A 26 -15.22 -6.94 22.34
C ASP A 26 -15.15 -8.02 21.26
N LEU A 27 -14.62 -7.63 20.08
CA LEU A 27 -14.44 -8.51 18.94
C LEU A 27 -13.10 -9.24 19.03
N HIS A 28 -13.13 -10.54 19.35
CA HIS A 28 -11.96 -11.40 19.28
C HIS A 28 -12.01 -12.27 18.04
N VAL A 29 -10.91 -12.32 17.30
CA VAL A 29 -10.72 -13.26 16.18
C VAL A 29 -9.73 -14.33 16.60
N HIS A 30 -10.17 -15.58 16.55
CA HIS A 30 -9.38 -16.75 16.92
C HIS A 30 -9.11 -17.61 15.69
N VAL A 31 -7.88 -18.08 15.53
CA VAL A 31 -7.52 -19.01 14.46
C VAL A 31 -7.02 -20.32 15.07
N GLY A 32 -7.84 -21.37 14.91
CA GLY A 32 -7.61 -22.73 15.40
C GLY A 32 -8.92 -23.51 15.48
N THR A 33 -8.88 -24.71 16.07
CA THR A 33 -10.03 -25.63 16.09
C THR A 33 -11.11 -25.24 17.10
N THR A 34 -10.75 -24.49 18.15
CA THR A 34 -11.67 -23.90 19.14
C THR A 34 -11.07 -22.60 19.70
N PRO A 35 -11.83 -21.71 20.36
CA PRO A 35 -11.27 -20.53 21.04
C PRO A 35 -10.20 -20.88 22.09
N LEU A 36 -10.36 -21.99 22.82
CA LEU A 36 -9.38 -22.47 23.81
C LEU A 36 -8.18 -23.19 23.18
N GLY A 37 -8.32 -23.65 21.93
CA GLY A 37 -7.28 -24.31 21.14
C GLY A 37 -6.72 -23.45 20.01
N ALA A 38 -6.99 -22.14 20.01
CA ALA A 38 -6.50 -21.23 18.99
C ALA A 38 -4.98 -21.09 19.07
N GLY A 39 -4.28 -21.28 17.95
CA GLY A 39 -2.83 -21.10 17.89
C GLY A 39 -2.43 -19.63 18.01
N ILE A 40 -3.29 -18.74 17.51
CA ILE A 40 -3.17 -17.29 17.63
C ILE A 40 -4.55 -16.63 17.68
N SER A 41 -4.65 -15.53 18.43
CA SER A 41 -5.84 -14.70 18.55
C SER A 41 -5.47 -13.23 18.40
N GLY A 42 -6.40 -12.42 17.87
CA GLY A 42 -6.25 -10.98 17.72
C GLY A 42 -7.49 -10.20 18.15
N VAL A 43 -7.27 -8.98 18.65
CA VAL A 43 -8.32 -8.03 19.04
C VAL A 43 -7.88 -6.60 18.65
N PRO A 44 -8.77 -5.80 18.07
CA PRO A 44 -8.51 -4.38 17.87
C PRO A 44 -8.57 -3.65 19.21
N ASP A 45 -7.60 -2.79 19.48
CA ASP A 45 -7.53 -1.95 20.69
C ASP A 45 -7.36 -0.48 20.25
N GLY A 46 -8.47 0.26 20.25
CA GLY A 46 -8.53 1.59 19.63
C GLY A 46 -8.20 1.54 18.13
N HIS A 47 -7.12 2.19 17.70
CA HIS A 47 -6.60 2.10 16.32
C HIS A 47 -5.58 0.99 16.11
N GLY A 48 -5.12 0.35 17.19
CA GLY A 48 -4.07 -0.64 17.13
C GLY A 48 -4.59 -2.08 17.14
N VAL A 49 -3.62 -2.97 17.19
CA VAL A 49 -3.81 -4.41 17.29
C VAL A 49 -3.14 -4.92 18.56
N ARG A 50 -3.80 -5.89 19.20
CA ARG A 50 -3.15 -6.84 20.11
C ARG A 50 -3.29 -8.24 19.55
N LEU A 51 -2.18 -8.96 19.40
CA LEU A 51 -2.15 -10.39 19.06
C LEU A 51 -1.52 -11.18 20.20
N ARG A 52 -2.07 -12.36 20.45
CA ARG A 52 -1.62 -13.28 21.49
C ARG A 52 -1.62 -14.70 20.96
N ARG A 53 -0.54 -15.43 21.22
CA ARG A 53 -0.51 -16.90 21.06
C ARG A 53 -1.09 -17.59 22.30
N ALA A 54 -1.38 -18.89 22.16
CA ALA A 54 -1.89 -19.71 23.25
C ALA A 54 -1.04 -19.54 24.53
N GLY A 55 -1.70 -19.37 25.68
CA GLY A 55 -1.03 -19.17 26.97
C GLY A 55 -0.71 -17.70 27.32
N HIS A 56 -0.95 -16.74 26.42
CA HIS A 56 -0.75 -15.32 26.72
C HIS A 56 -2.09 -14.57 26.82
N PRO A 57 -2.47 -14.03 28.00
CA PRO A 57 -3.72 -13.32 28.14
C PRO A 57 -3.69 -11.95 27.44
N PHE A 58 -4.87 -11.48 27.04
CA PHE A 58 -5.07 -10.09 26.64
C PHE A 58 -5.16 -9.20 27.89
N PRO A 59 -4.59 -7.98 27.84
CA PRO A 59 -4.92 -6.96 28.83
C PRO A 59 -6.36 -6.46 28.62
N THR A 60 -6.82 -5.56 29.48
CA THR A 60 -8.02 -4.75 29.18
C THR A 60 -7.79 -3.99 27.87
N VAL A 61 -8.76 -4.05 26.97
CA VAL A 61 -8.72 -3.40 25.66
C VAL A 61 -9.73 -2.26 25.58
N HIS A 62 -9.43 -1.25 24.78
CA HIS A 62 -10.37 -0.20 24.42
C HIS A 62 -11.23 -0.68 23.25
N ARG A 63 -12.38 -0.03 23.05
CA ARG A 63 -13.22 -0.26 21.88
C ARG A 63 -12.41 -0.06 20.59
N GLY A 64 -12.35 -1.10 19.77
CA GLY A 64 -11.71 -1.05 18.46
C GLY A 64 -12.43 -0.10 17.48
N THR A 65 -11.65 0.56 16.64
CA THR A 65 -12.11 1.40 15.52
C THR A 65 -12.05 0.66 14.19
N GLY A 66 -12.60 1.25 13.12
CA GLY A 66 -12.44 0.73 11.76
C GLY A 66 -10.99 0.49 11.34
N LEU A 67 -10.10 1.45 11.64
CA LEU A 67 -8.65 1.29 11.43
C LEU A 67 -8.07 0.13 12.25
N GLY A 68 -8.40 0.06 13.54
CA GLY A 68 -7.93 -1.02 14.42
C GLY A 68 -8.39 -2.40 13.94
N SER A 69 -9.63 -2.51 13.46
CA SER A 69 -10.19 -3.76 12.92
C SER A 69 -9.46 -4.21 11.65
N VAL A 70 -9.28 -3.32 10.67
CA VAL A 70 -8.56 -3.66 9.43
C VAL A 70 -7.10 -4.01 9.73
N TYR A 71 -6.44 -3.24 10.60
CA TYR A 71 -5.05 -3.51 10.97
C TYR A 71 -4.92 -4.84 11.71
N THR A 72 -5.82 -5.14 12.65
CA THR A 72 -5.84 -6.41 13.38
C THR A 72 -6.02 -7.59 12.44
N ALA A 73 -6.98 -7.52 11.52
CA ALA A 73 -7.21 -8.57 10.53
C ALA A 73 -5.97 -8.80 9.66
N ALA A 74 -5.32 -7.73 9.21
CA ALA A 74 -4.14 -7.81 8.37
C ALA A 74 -2.92 -8.40 9.11
N VAL A 75 -2.64 -7.99 10.35
CA VAL A 75 -1.52 -8.56 11.11
C VAL A 75 -1.81 -10.01 11.50
N LEU A 76 -3.07 -10.34 11.86
CA LEU A 76 -3.48 -11.73 12.13
C LEU A 76 -3.31 -12.61 10.89
N ALA A 77 -3.76 -12.16 9.71
CA ALA A 77 -3.60 -12.89 8.46
C ALA A 77 -2.12 -13.15 8.13
N ALA A 78 -1.24 -12.18 8.40
CA ALA A 78 0.20 -12.36 8.24
C ALA A 78 0.78 -13.44 9.18
N GLU A 79 0.34 -13.50 10.44
CA GLU A 79 0.76 -14.56 11.37
C GLU A 79 0.24 -15.94 10.95
N VAL A 80 -1.01 -16.03 10.52
CA VAL A 80 -1.60 -17.28 10.00
C VAL A 80 -0.87 -17.76 8.75
N PHE A 81 -0.52 -16.83 7.85
CA PHE A 81 0.27 -17.14 6.66
C PHE A 81 1.60 -17.83 7.00
N LYS A 82 2.28 -17.41 8.08
CA LYS A 82 3.54 -18.05 8.53
C LYS A 82 3.34 -19.50 8.94
N GLU A 83 2.18 -19.83 9.52
CA GLU A 83 1.86 -21.19 9.96
C GLU A 83 1.48 -22.10 8.79
N ILE A 84 0.78 -21.57 7.78
CA ILE A 84 0.23 -22.37 6.67
C ILE A 84 1.28 -22.64 5.59
N ILE A 85 2.17 -21.69 5.31
CA ILE A 85 3.07 -21.74 4.15
C ILE A 85 4.37 -22.52 4.43
N ASP A 86 4.50 -23.14 5.62
CA ASP A 86 5.68 -23.91 6.05
C ASP A 86 7.00 -23.18 5.74
N LEU A 87 7.06 -21.91 6.14
CA LEU A 87 8.23 -21.07 5.92
C LEU A 87 9.44 -21.64 6.67
N ALA A 88 10.61 -21.64 6.05
CA ALA A 88 11.85 -22.03 6.72
C ALA A 88 12.01 -21.27 8.06
N PRO A 89 12.45 -21.93 9.15
CA PRO A 89 12.47 -21.33 10.49
C PRO A 89 13.26 -20.02 10.62
N ASN A 90 14.23 -19.78 9.74
CA ASN A 90 15.05 -18.57 9.72
C ASN A 90 14.49 -17.44 8.84
N ARG A 91 13.35 -17.66 8.17
CA ARG A 91 12.69 -16.71 7.26
C ARG A 91 11.51 -15.97 7.90
N HIS A 92 11.20 -16.27 9.15
CA HIS A 92 10.11 -15.63 9.89
C HIS A 92 10.38 -15.68 11.39
N VAL A 93 9.64 -14.89 12.16
CA VAL A 93 9.63 -14.95 13.62
C VAL A 93 8.19 -15.14 14.08
N LYS A 94 7.98 -16.14 14.93
CA LYS A 94 6.73 -16.34 15.67
C LYS A 94 6.82 -15.55 16.96
N ARG A 95 6.05 -14.46 17.05
CA ARG A 95 5.99 -13.65 18.27
C ARG A 95 4.82 -14.13 19.14
N ASP A 96 5.07 -14.25 20.43
CA ASP A 96 4.03 -14.56 21.41
C ASP A 96 3.02 -13.42 21.57
N ARG A 97 3.52 -12.18 21.38
CA ARG A 97 2.77 -10.94 21.52
C ARG A 97 3.14 -9.95 20.42
N ILE A 98 2.13 -9.30 19.86
CA ILE A 98 2.29 -8.11 19.01
C ILE A 98 1.32 -7.07 19.52
N ASP A 99 1.83 -5.94 19.98
CA ASP A 99 1.06 -4.79 20.44
C ASP A 99 1.55 -3.58 19.66
N LEU A 100 0.74 -3.08 18.73
CA LEU A 100 1.11 -1.92 17.91
C LEU A 100 -0.10 -1.12 17.47
N CYS A 101 0.02 0.20 17.54
CA CYS A 101 -0.91 1.15 16.94
C CYS A 101 -0.24 1.92 15.80
N PRO A 102 -0.83 1.95 14.59
CA PRO A 102 -0.26 2.67 13.44
C PRO A 102 -0.30 4.20 13.61
N VAL A 103 -1.10 4.71 14.55
CA VAL A 103 -1.17 6.14 14.91
C VAL A 103 -0.05 6.53 15.87
N THR A 104 0.20 5.77 16.92
CA THR A 104 1.24 6.12 17.92
C THR A 104 2.60 5.52 17.59
N LEU A 105 2.64 4.49 16.74
CA LEU A 105 3.81 3.64 16.47
C LEU A 105 4.36 2.96 17.73
N ALA A 106 3.51 2.83 18.74
CA ALA A 106 3.77 2.25 20.04
C ALA A 106 2.59 1.35 20.44
N GLU A 107 2.50 1.01 21.72
CA GLU A 107 1.38 0.22 22.22
C GLU A 107 0.02 0.88 21.93
N PRO A 108 -1.04 0.08 21.68
CA PRO A 108 -2.39 0.60 21.47
C PRO A 108 -2.97 1.30 22.71
N GLY A 109 -3.86 2.25 22.46
CA GLY A 109 -4.53 3.06 23.47
C GLY A 109 -5.77 3.74 22.92
N VAL A 110 -6.22 4.80 23.61
CA VAL A 110 -7.43 5.55 23.24
C VAL A 110 -7.33 6.09 21.81
N ALA A 111 -8.38 5.83 21.04
CA ALA A 111 -8.48 6.26 19.65
C ALA A 111 -8.80 7.75 19.55
N ALA A 112 -8.15 8.43 18.60
CA ALA A 112 -8.48 9.81 18.23
C ALA A 112 -9.31 9.81 16.95
N GLU A 113 -10.37 10.59 16.90
CA GLU A 113 -11.26 10.59 15.73
C GLU A 113 -10.64 11.30 14.53
N ILE A 114 -10.90 10.77 13.32
CA ILE A 114 -10.86 11.55 12.08
C ILE A 114 -12.28 12.02 11.82
N SER A 115 -12.46 13.29 11.52
CA SER A 115 -13.80 13.81 11.23
C SER A 115 -13.98 14.29 9.79
N ILE A 116 -12.98 14.93 9.15
CA ILE A 116 -13.18 15.55 7.83
C ILE A 116 -11.91 15.50 6.96
N LEU A 117 -12.06 15.02 5.72
CA LEU A 117 -11.08 15.16 4.64
C LEU A 117 -11.31 16.48 3.91
N ASP A 118 -10.31 17.36 3.94
CA ASP A 118 -10.33 18.64 3.25
C ASP A 118 -9.10 18.79 2.35
N HIS A 119 -9.30 18.95 1.04
CA HIS A 119 -8.23 19.03 0.02
C HIS A 119 -7.25 17.84 0.05
N HIS A 120 -7.77 16.62 0.18
CA HIS A 120 -6.99 15.39 0.08
C HIS A 120 -7.03 14.83 -1.34
N VAL A 121 -5.92 14.20 -1.76
CA VAL A 121 -5.89 13.36 -2.96
C VAL A 121 -5.29 11.99 -2.64
N LEU A 122 -5.93 10.92 -3.10
CA LEU A 122 -5.40 9.57 -3.11
C LEU A 122 -4.87 9.26 -4.51
N ILE A 123 -3.57 9.01 -4.64
CA ILE A 123 -2.92 8.70 -5.91
C ILE A 123 -2.49 7.24 -5.89
N GLY A 124 -3.11 6.44 -6.76
CA GLY A 124 -3.07 4.99 -6.76
C GLY A 124 -4.32 4.39 -6.10
N ALA A 125 -5.15 3.75 -6.90
CA ALA A 125 -6.33 2.97 -6.50
C ALA A 125 -6.03 1.45 -6.55
N GLY A 126 -4.76 1.10 -6.28
CA GLY A 126 -4.28 -0.27 -6.21
C GLY A 126 -4.61 -0.99 -4.89
N ALA A 127 -3.81 -2.00 -4.54
CA ALA A 127 -3.98 -2.78 -3.31
C ALA A 127 -3.97 -1.90 -2.04
N ILE A 128 -3.00 -0.96 -1.94
CA ILE A 128 -2.94 -0.01 -0.82
C ILE A 128 -4.10 0.99 -0.90
N GLY A 129 -4.40 1.53 -2.09
CA GLY A 129 -5.44 2.55 -2.26
C GLY A 129 -6.84 2.04 -1.91
N THR A 130 -7.18 0.81 -2.32
CA THR A 130 -8.44 0.15 -1.95
C THR A 130 -8.51 -0.12 -0.44
N ALA A 131 -7.40 -0.50 0.19
CA ALA A 131 -7.34 -0.66 1.64
C ALA A 131 -7.47 0.68 2.40
N VAL A 132 -6.89 1.77 1.87
CA VAL A 132 -7.09 3.13 2.42
C VAL A 132 -8.57 3.50 2.36
N ALA A 133 -9.23 3.30 1.22
CA ALA A 133 -10.67 3.57 1.07
C ALA A 133 -11.52 2.71 2.02
N LEU A 134 -11.20 1.42 2.17
CA LEU A 134 -11.84 0.56 3.16
C LEU A 134 -11.72 1.14 4.57
N ILE A 135 -10.51 1.52 5.00
CA ILE A 135 -10.29 2.09 6.32
C ILE A 135 -11.07 3.41 6.51
N LEU A 136 -11.05 4.31 5.52
CA LEU A 136 -11.78 5.57 5.57
C LEU A 136 -13.30 5.35 5.70
N ARG A 137 -13.86 4.35 5.01
CA ARG A 137 -15.25 3.92 5.15
C ARG A 137 -15.55 3.46 6.58
N GLU A 138 -14.71 2.57 7.13
CA GLU A 138 -14.92 2.02 8.47
C GLU A 138 -14.69 3.04 9.60
N LEU A 139 -13.99 4.14 9.30
CA LEU A 139 -13.88 5.30 10.19
C LEU A 139 -15.02 6.31 10.01
N SER A 140 -15.97 6.05 9.10
CA SER A 140 -17.05 6.97 8.74
C SER A 140 -16.53 8.36 8.35
N ALA A 141 -15.37 8.42 7.67
CA ALA A 141 -14.78 9.68 7.24
C ALA A 141 -15.71 10.42 6.28
N THR A 142 -15.71 11.76 6.36
CA THR A 142 -16.51 12.65 5.52
C THR A 142 -15.63 13.67 4.80
N GLY A 143 -16.20 14.46 3.88
CA GLY A 143 -15.51 15.57 3.23
C GLY A 143 -15.26 15.32 1.74
N THR A 144 -14.13 15.81 1.21
CA THR A 144 -13.78 15.70 -0.22
C THR A 144 -12.48 14.93 -0.43
N LEU A 145 -12.44 14.08 -1.47
CA LEU A 145 -11.26 13.32 -1.84
C LEU A 145 -11.15 13.21 -3.37
N ALA A 146 -10.04 13.69 -3.93
CA ALA A 146 -9.68 13.35 -5.30
C ALA A 146 -9.07 11.95 -5.35
N VAL A 147 -9.42 11.13 -6.33
CA VAL A 147 -8.83 9.81 -6.55
C VAL A 147 -8.26 9.74 -7.96
N VAL A 148 -6.96 9.44 -8.05
CA VAL A 148 -6.18 9.45 -9.29
C VAL A 148 -5.59 8.07 -9.55
N ASP A 149 -6.04 7.40 -10.61
CA ASP A 149 -5.46 6.13 -11.07
C ASP A 149 -5.83 5.88 -12.54
N PRO A 150 -4.86 5.65 -13.45
CA PRO A 150 -5.16 5.48 -14.87
C PRO A 150 -5.65 4.08 -15.24
N GLU A 151 -5.61 3.10 -14.33
CA GLU A 151 -5.81 1.70 -14.65
C GLU A 151 -7.26 1.23 -14.48
N SER A 152 -7.59 0.13 -15.15
CA SER A 152 -8.83 -0.63 -14.94
C SER A 152 -8.61 -1.74 -13.91
N PHE A 153 -9.67 -2.10 -13.20
CA PHE A 153 -9.71 -3.25 -12.32
C PHE A 153 -9.83 -4.55 -13.12
N GLU A 154 -8.93 -5.50 -12.88
CA GLU A 154 -8.82 -6.76 -13.61
C GLU A 154 -8.93 -7.98 -12.69
N GLU A 155 -9.12 -9.16 -13.25
CA GLU A 155 -9.29 -10.41 -12.49
C GLU A 155 -8.15 -10.68 -11.48
N PRO A 156 -6.85 -10.46 -11.80
CA PRO A 156 -5.78 -10.62 -10.82
C PRO A 156 -5.88 -9.65 -9.62
N ASN A 157 -6.63 -8.55 -9.75
CA ASN A 157 -6.81 -7.59 -8.65
C ASN A 157 -7.76 -8.13 -7.58
N VAL A 158 -8.70 -9.02 -7.93
CA VAL A 158 -9.67 -9.60 -7.00
C VAL A 158 -8.98 -10.30 -5.81
N ALA A 159 -7.86 -10.97 -6.07
CA ALA A 159 -7.11 -11.68 -5.04
C ALA A 159 -6.17 -10.80 -4.22
N THR A 160 -5.94 -9.55 -4.63
CA THR A 160 -4.89 -8.69 -4.07
C THR A 160 -5.39 -7.37 -3.49
N TYR A 161 -6.60 -6.95 -3.87
CA TYR A 161 -7.16 -5.66 -3.46
C TYR A 161 -8.20 -5.88 -2.35
N SER A 162 -8.39 -4.87 -1.52
CA SER A 162 -9.37 -4.96 -0.42
C SER A 162 -10.80 -4.67 -0.87
N LEU A 163 -10.98 -4.11 -2.07
CA LEU A 163 -12.26 -3.73 -2.66
C LEU A 163 -12.29 -4.14 -4.14
N GLY A 164 -13.49 -4.40 -4.65
CA GLY A 164 -13.74 -4.92 -5.99
C GLY A 164 -14.00 -6.43 -6.00
N ASP A 165 -14.69 -6.90 -7.02
CA ASP A 165 -15.12 -8.30 -7.17
C ASP A 165 -14.94 -8.79 -8.62
N LEU A 166 -15.28 -10.06 -8.87
CA LEU A 166 -15.21 -10.65 -10.21
C LEU A 166 -16.12 -9.93 -11.22
N ALA A 167 -17.23 -9.35 -10.78
CA ALA A 167 -18.14 -8.64 -11.67
C ALA A 167 -17.54 -7.30 -12.13
N ALA A 168 -16.88 -6.56 -11.23
CA ALA A 168 -16.12 -5.36 -11.53
C ALA A 168 -14.93 -5.66 -12.47
N ALA A 169 -14.22 -6.76 -12.21
CA ALA A 169 -13.12 -7.22 -13.06
C ALA A 169 -13.60 -7.59 -14.47
N ALA A 170 -14.71 -8.32 -14.59
CA ALA A 170 -15.29 -8.70 -15.88
C ALA A 170 -15.70 -7.47 -16.71
N LYS A 171 -16.16 -6.40 -16.05
CA LYS A 171 -16.51 -5.12 -16.68
C LYS A 171 -15.31 -4.20 -16.92
N ARG A 172 -14.12 -4.55 -16.41
CA ARG A 172 -12.90 -3.73 -16.45
C ARG A 172 -13.14 -2.30 -15.97
N LEU A 173 -13.91 -2.13 -14.89
CA LEU A 173 -14.24 -0.82 -14.35
C LEU A 173 -12.96 -0.01 -14.06
N PRO A 174 -12.91 1.30 -14.34
CA PRO A 174 -11.81 2.14 -13.88
C PRO A 174 -11.60 1.97 -12.37
N LYS A 175 -10.36 1.80 -11.91
CA LYS A 175 -10.10 1.55 -10.48
C LYS A 175 -10.63 2.67 -9.58
N VAL A 176 -10.61 3.91 -10.06
CA VAL A 176 -11.18 5.06 -9.35
C VAL A 176 -12.67 4.88 -9.06
N ASP A 177 -13.44 4.23 -9.95
CA ASP A 177 -14.88 4.00 -9.76
C ASP A 177 -15.16 2.93 -8.70
N ILE A 178 -14.24 1.98 -8.48
CA ILE A 178 -14.34 1.00 -7.39
C ILE A 178 -14.38 1.72 -6.04
N LEU A 179 -13.50 2.70 -5.83
CA LEU A 179 -13.41 3.42 -4.56
C LEU A 179 -14.66 4.26 -4.27
N VAL A 180 -15.22 4.91 -5.29
CA VAL A 180 -16.43 5.75 -5.16
C VAL A 180 -17.59 4.96 -4.55
N GLN A 181 -17.80 3.73 -5.00
CA GLN A 181 -18.89 2.86 -4.53
C GLN A 181 -18.77 2.52 -3.03
N HIS A 182 -17.57 2.65 -2.46
CA HIS A 182 -17.28 2.28 -1.08
C HIS A 182 -17.06 3.47 -0.16
N LEU A 183 -17.20 4.71 -0.63
CA LEU A 183 -16.97 5.93 0.17
C LEU A 183 -18.23 6.83 0.20
N PRO A 184 -19.38 6.34 0.70
CA PRO A 184 -20.65 7.08 0.61
C PRO A 184 -20.69 8.39 1.41
N GLY A 185 -19.82 8.55 2.42
CA GLY A 185 -19.72 9.78 3.23
C GLY A 185 -18.78 10.84 2.66
N ILE A 186 -18.05 10.52 1.58
CA ILE A 186 -17.03 11.38 0.99
C ILE A 186 -17.45 11.75 -0.43
N ASP A 187 -17.38 13.04 -0.76
CA ASP A 187 -17.48 13.51 -2.14
C ASP A 187 -16.19 13.16 -2.89
N VAL A 188 -16.26 12.09 -3.68
CA VAL A 188 -15.13 11.55 -4.43
C VAL A 188 -15.08 12.13 -5.84
N ARG A 189 -14.02 12.90 -6.13
CA ARG A 189 -13.71 13.41 -7.46
C ARG A 189 -12.79 12.44 -8.20
N ARG A 190 -13.20 12.04 -9.40
CA ARG A 190 -12.65 10.88 -10.12
C ARG A 190 -11.71 11.33 -11.22
N HIS A 191 -10.50 10.79 -11.23
CA HIS A 191 -9.49 11.13 -12.22
C HIS A 191 -8.82 9.85 -12.75
N PRO A 192 -9.39 9.21 -13.80
CA PRO A 192 -8.80 8.02 -14.41
C PRO A 192 -7.58 8.35 -15.30
N ILE A 193 -6.59 9.03 -14.71
CA ILE A 193 -5.42 9.62 -15.37
C ILE A 193 -4.17 9.40 -14.51
N ARG A 194 -2.98 9.71 -15.05
CA ARG A 194 -1.72 9.63 -14.31
C ARG A 194 -1.54 10.82 -13.35
N ALA A 195 -0.65 10.66 -12.38
CA ALA A 195 -0.33 11.72 -11.40
C ALA A 195 0.19 13.00 -12.07
N LEU A 196 1.00 12.88 -13.14
CA LEU A 196 1.44 14.02 -13.93
C LEU A 196 0.29 14.75 -14.64
N GLU A 197 -0.73 14.05 -15.10
CA GLU A 197 -1.89 14.68 -15.74
C GLU A 197 -2.75 15.41 -14.70
N TYR A 198 -2.91 14.82 -13.51
CA TYR A 198 -3.56 15.49 -12.38
C TYR A 198 -2.81 16.75 -11.94
N LEU A 199 -1.47 16.74 -11.94
CA LEU A 199 -0.66 17.95 -11.72
C LEU A 199 -1.03 19.07 -12.70
N ASN A 200 -1.24 18.74 -13.97
CA ASN A 200 -1.64 19.74 -14.98
C ASN A 200 -3.03 20.31 -14.70
N LEU A 201 -3.97 19.50 -14.17
CA LEU A 201 -5.27 20.02 -13.74
C LEU A 201 -5.13 21.04 -12.60
N VAL A 202 -4.26 20.75 -11.63
CA VAL A 202 -3.94 21.68 -10.54
C VAL A 202 -3.27 22.96 -11.05
N ASP A 203 -2.31 22.84 -11.96
CA ASP A 203 -1.58 24.00 -12.52
C ASP A 203 -2.47 24.89 -13.38
N ASN A 204 -3.49 24.32 -14.02
CA ASN A 204 -4.47 25.04 -14.82
C ASN A 204 -5.66 25.56 -14.00
N GLY A 205 -5.72 25.29 -12.69
CA GLY A 205 -6.83 25.71 -11.82
C GLY A 205 -8.12 24.90 -12.01
N ASN A 206 -8.08 23.79 -12.75
CA ASN A 206 -9.22 22.88 -12.88
C ASN A 206 -9.40 22.00 -11.63
N GLU A 207 -8.38 21.92 -10.79
CA GLU A 207 -8.40 21.21 -9.51
C GLU A 207 -7.71 22.03 -8.42
N PRO A 208 -8.18 22.01 -7.16
CA PRO A 208 -7.51 22.70 -6.09
C PRO A 208 -6.20 21.98 -5.75
N PRO A 209 -5.14 22.71 -5.36
CA PRO A 209 -3.89 22.12 -4.94
C PRO A 209 -4.14 21.25 -3.69
N PRO A 210 -3.70 19.98 -3.69
CA PRO A 210 -3.90 19.12 -2.53
C PRO A 210 -3.05 19.61 -1.36
N ARG A 211 -3.66 19.67 -0.17
CA ARG A 211 -2.92 19.89 1.09
C ARG A 211 -2.22 18.62 1.53
N THR A 212 -2.89 17.49 1.37
CA THR A 212 -2.39 16.17 1.74
C THR A 212 -2.52 15.21 0.56
N VAL A 213 -1.45 14.49 0.26
CA VAL A 213 -1.45 13.37 -0.69
C VAL A 213 -1.34 12.06 0.08
N LEU A 214 -2.27 11.15 -0.16
CA LEU A 214 -2.18 9.74 0.22
C LEU A 214 -1.58 8.99 -0.98
N GLY A 215 -0.31 8.61 -0.90
CA GLY A 215 0.40 7.90 -1.96
C GLY A 215 0.21 6.39 -1.82
N ALA A 216 -0.24 5.75 -2.89
CA ALA A 216 -0.48 4.30 -2.96
C ALA A 216 -0.03 3.72 -4.32
N VAL A 217 1.02 4.32 -4.90
CA VAL A 217 1.58 3.94 -6.19
C VAL A 217 2.68 2.89 -6.04
N ASP A 218 2.91 2.11 -7.09
CA ASP A 218 3.86 1.00 -7.07
C ASP A 218 5.25 1.36 -7.66
N SER A 219 5.34 2.42 -8.47
CA SER A 219 6.58 2.79 -9.16
C SER A 219 7.29 4.00 -8.53
N ILE A 220 8.62 4.00 -8.60
CA ILE A 220 9.45 5.16 -8.20
C ILE A 220 9.12 6.37 -9.09
N HIS A 221 8.85 6.14 -10.37
CA HIS A 221 8.47 7.20 -11.30
C HIS A 221 7.19 7.93 -10.84
N ALA A 222 6.13 7.19 -10.53
CA ALA A 222 4.89 7.78 -10.02
C ALA A 222 5.11 8.53 -8.70
N ARG A 223 5.95 8.01 -7.79
CA ARG A 223 6.34 8.73 -6.56
C ARG A 223 7.04 10.06 -6.86
N HIS A 224 7.85 10.11 -7.92
CA HIS A 224 8.51 11.34 -8.36
C HIS A 224 7.54 12.34 -8.97
N GLU A 225 6.49 11.86 -9.67
CA GLU A 225 5.39 12.71 -10.14
C GLU A 225 4.60 13.29 -8.97
N ILE A 226 4.24 12.46 -7.97
CA ILE A 226 3.58 12.89 -6.74
C ILE A 226 4.38 14.02 -6.05
N ALA A 227 5.71 13.90 -5.98
CA ALA A 227 6.57 14.92 -5.36
C ALA A 227 6.46 16.32 -6.00
N ARG A 228 6.01 16.41 -7.26
CA ARG A 228 5.83 17.67 -8.01
C ARG A 228 4.52 18.39 -7.67
N LEU A 229 3.59 17.73 -6.98
CA LEU A 229 2.38 18.38 -6.46
C LEU A 229 2.71 19.39 -5.36
N HIS A 230 3.84 19.21 -4.67
CA HIS A 230 4.31 20.10 -3.61
C HIS A 230 3.26 20.33 -2.51
N ALA A 231 2.52 19.27 -2.17
CA ALA A 231 1.58 19.25 -1.06
C ALA A 231 2.30 19.51 0.28
N ASN A 232 1.53 19.91 1.30
CA ASN A 232 2.07 20.14 2.65
C ASN A 232 2.58 18.83 3.27
N LEU A 233 1.81 17.77 3.01
CA LEU A 233 2.03 16.43 3.53
C LEU A 233 1.82 15.41 2.41
N VAL A 234 2.73 14.45 2.31
CA VAL A 234 2.61 13.27 1.46
C VAL A 234 2.87 12.04 2.32
N LEU A 235 1.88 11.17 2.41
CA LEU A 235 1.91 9.92 3.15
C LEU A 235 1.93 8.78 2.13
N ASP A 236 3.12 8.31 1.76
CA ASP A 236 3.31 7.29 0.72
C ASP A 236 3.45 5.90 1.34
N GLY A 237 2.42 5.07 1.16
CA GLY A 237 2.45 3.67 1.52
C GLY A 237 3.17 2.85 0.45
N SER A 238 3.94 1.85 0.88
CA SER A 238 4.62 0.94 -0.03
C SER A 238 4.51 -0.50 0.44
N THR A 239 4.57 -1.41 -0.53
CA THR A 239 4.85 -2.83 -0.27
C THR A 239 6.04 -3.26 -1.11
N GLY A 240 6.80 -4.22 -0.62
CA GLY A 240 8.04 -4.63 -1.29
C GLY A 240 8.65 -5.91 -0.74
N GLY A 241 9.98 -5.99 -0.86
CA GLY A 241 10.75 -7.18 -0.48
C GLY A 241 10.64 -8.30 -1.50
N ASN A 242 11.48 -9.33 -1.32
CA ASN A 242 11.59 -10.43 -2.28
C ASN A 242 10.28 -11.21 -2.45
N VAL A 243 9.39 -11.19 -1.46
CA VAL A 243 8.13 -11.95 -1.45
C VAL A 243 6.89 -11.06 -1.27
N GLY A 244 7.01 -9.73 -1.40
CA GLY A 244 5.87 -8.82 -1.26
C GLY A 244 5.34 -8.65 0.17
N THR A 245 6.15 -9.02 1.18
CA THR A 245 5.80 -8.97 2.61
C THR A 245 6.35 -7.74 3.32
N THR A 246 7.18 -6.92 2.68
CA THR A 246 7.63 -5.66 3.28
C THR A 246 6.49 -4.65 3.25
N VAL A 247 6.30 -3.96 4.36
CA VAL A 247 5.34 -2.89 4.58
C VAL A 247 6.14 -1.61 4.81
N GLY A 248 5.77 -0.53 4.12
CA GLY A 248 6.44 0.75 4.24
C GLY A 248 5.50 1.94 4.33
N LEU A 249 5.97 3.01 4.99
CA LEU A 249 5.41 4.35 4.97
C LEU A 249 6.52 5.39 4.90
N SER A 250 6.48 6.29 3.92
CA SER A 250 7.32 7.47 3.87
C SER A 250 6.50 8.74 4.10
N GLU A 251 6.84 9.52 5.14
CA GLU A 251 6.19 10.80 5.48
C GLU A 251 6.97 12.00 4.93
N ALA A 252 6.65 12.42 3.71
CA ALA A 252 7.23 13.60 3.12
C ALA A 252 6.47 14.87 3.55
N THR A 253 7.19 15.84 4.10
CA THR A 253 6.64 17.14 4.51
C THR A 253 7.29 18.25 3.71
N PHE A 254 6.63 19.41 3.62
CA PHE A 254 7.18 20.56 2.89
C PHE A 254 8.55 21.02 3.43
N ALA A 255 8.71 21.06 4.76
CA ALA A 255 9.98 21.45 5.40
C ALA A 255 10.99 20.29 5.53
N GLY A 256 10.60 19.08 5.13
CA GLY A 256 11.36 17.85 5.33
C GLY A 256 11.83 17.20 4.03
N PRO A 257 12.20 15.90 4.07
CA PRO A 257 12.45 15.13 2.85
C PRO A 257 11.19 15.05 1.98
N CYS A 258 11.34 15.26 0.67
CA CYS A 258 10.31 14.89 -0.30
C CYS A 258 10.46 13.42 -0.72
N LEU A 259 9.51 12.86 -1.50
CA LEU A 259 9.62 11.47 -1.97
C LEU A 259 10.89 11.18 -2.78
N ARG A 260 11.51 12.16 -3.45
CA ARG A 260 12.81 11.97 -4.12
C ARG A 260 13.98 11.79 -3.14
N CYS A 261 13.85 12.25 -1.90
CA CYS A 261 14.83 11.97 -0.84
C CYS A 261 14.73 10.53 -0.36
N TYR A 262 13.51 9.99 -0.25
CA TYR A 262 13.26 8.59 0.13
C TYR A 262 13.66 7.65 -1.00
N TYR A 263 13.23 7.98 -2.22
CA TYR A 263 13.45 7.20 -3.43
C TYR A 263 14.33 8.01 -4.39
N PRO A 264 15.65 8.11 -4.15
CA PRO A 264 16.51 8.79 -5.11
C PRO A 264 16.39 8.09 -6.46
N GLN A 265 16.45 8.86 -7.54
CA GLN A 265 16.92 8.27 -8.79
C GLN A 265 18.28 7.68 -8.45
N GLN A 266 18.39 6.35 -8.46
CA GLN A 266 19.70 5.75 -8.31
C GLN A 266 20.53 6.33 -9.45
N PRO A 267 21.70 6.94 -9.17
CA PRO A 267 22.71 7.05 -10.19
C PRO A 267 23.02 5.59 -10.49
N SER A 268 22.36 5.07 -11.50
CA SER A 268 22.71 3.81 -12.08
C SER A 268 24.21 3.83 -12.23
N SER A 269 24.86 2.75 -11.84
CA SER A 269 26.31 2.68 -11.71
C SER A 269 27.05 3.03 -13.01
N LYS A 270 26.33 3.31 -14.11
CA LYS A 270 26.77 3.96 -15.36
C LYS A 270 25.72 4.86 -16.06
N GLY A 271 24.70 5.40 -15.37
CA GLY A 271 23.63 6.17 -16.03
C GLY A 271 22.56 5.32 -16.76
N GLN A 272 22.57 3.99 -16.58
CA GLN A 272 21.60 3.04 -17.16
C GLN A 272 20.30 2.88 -16.34
N SER A 273 19.12 3.22 -16.86
CA SER A 273 17.81 3.00 -16.21
C SER A 273 17.53 1.50 -15.95
N ALA A 274 16.54 1.19 -15.12
CA ALA A 274 16.11 -0.19 -14.86
C ALA A 274 15.68 -0.90 -16.15
N GLU A 275 15.05 -0.17 -17.07
CA GLU A 275 14.67 -0.63 -18.40
C GLU A 275 15.91 -0.89 -19.26
N GLN A 276 16.97 -0.09 -19.14
CA GLN A 276 18.25 -0.31 -19.83
C GLN A 276 18.99 -1.52 -19.28
N LEU A 277 18.96 -1.74 -17.96
CA LEU A 277 19.49 -2.95 -17.34
C LEU A 277 18.70 -4.19 -17.77
N LEU A 278 17.36 -4.09 -17.82
CA LEU A 278 16.50 -5.16 -18.30
C LEU A 278 16.72 -5.43 -19.79
N ALA A 279 16.83 -4.40 -20.62
CA ALA A 279 17.14 -4.50 -22.05
C ALA A 279 18.48 -5.20 -22.26
N GLN A 280 19.50 -4.83 -21.48
CA GLN A 280 20.81 -5.44 -21.53
C GLN A 280 20.77 -6.92 -21.09
N ALA A 281 20.02 -7.24 -20.03
CA ALA A 281 19.90 -8.60 -19.52
C ALA A 281 19.09 -9.53 -20.44
N THR A 282 18.07 -8.98 -21.11
CA THR A 282 17.10 -9.77 -21.90
C THR A 282 17.34 -9.71 -23.39
N GLY A 283 18.02 -8.68 -23.89
CA GLY A 283 18.07 -8.34 -25.32
C GLY A 283 16.78 -7.71 -25.86
N LEU A 284 15.74 -7.53 -25.03
CA LEU A 284 14.51 -6.85 -25.47
C LEU A 284 14.79 -5.37 -25.75
N ARG A 285 14.09 -4.84 -26.77
CA ARG A 285 14.17 -3.42 -27.09
C ARG A 285 13.54 -2.57 -25.98
N LEU A 286 14.11 -1.39 -25.72
CA LEU A 286 13.62 -0.46 -24.69
C LEU A 286 12.15 -0.04 -24.90
N ASP A 287 11.74 0.19 -26.15
CA ASP A 287 10.35 0.56 -26.47
C ASP A 287 9.36 -0.58 -26.19
N ARG A 288 9.83 -1.83 -26.21
CA ARG A 288 9.04 -2.98 -25.78
C ARG A 288 8.96 -3.04 -24.26
N ILE A 289 10.06 -2.79 -23.56
CA ILE A 289 10.11 -2.80 -22.09
C ILE A 289 9.25 -1.70 -21.48
N ALA A 290 9.23 -0.51 -22.09
CA ALA A 290 8.39 0.61 -21.67
C ALA A 290 6.88 0.29 -21.71
N ARG A 291 6.48 -0.69 -22.53
CA ARG A 291 5.13 -1.28 -22.57
C ARG A 291 5.04 -2.49 -21.63
N GLY A 292 5.47 -2.27 -20.39
CA GLY A 292 5.70 -3.33 -19.40
C GLY A 292 4.43 -4.11 -19.02
N ASP A 293 3.27 -3.49 -19.14
CA ASP A 293 1.95 -4.05 -18.93
C ASP A 293 1.56 -5.10 -19.98
N LEU A 294 2.08 -5.01 -21.20
CA LEU A 294 1.74 -5.95 -22.27
C LEU A 294 2.41 -7.32 -22.10
N PRO A 295 1.70 -8.44 -22.35
CA PRO A 295 2.26 -9.79 -22.31
C PRO A 295 3.43 -10.01 -23.27
N LEU A 296 4.45 -10.73 -22.83
CA LEU A 296 5.57 -11.17 -23.66
C LEU A 296 5.10 -12.21 -24.69
N THR A 297 5.32 -11.97 -25.96
CA THR A 297 4.85 -12.81 -27.07
C THR A 297 5.99 -13.58 -27.72
N LYS A 298 5.66 -14.58 -28.55
CA LYS A 298 6.67 -15.29 -29.36
C LYS A 298 7.39 -14.33 -30.32
N ASP A 299 6.71 -13.27 -30.73
CA ASP A 299 7.22 -12.27 -31.68
C ASP A 299 8.34 -11.45 -31.05
N ASP A 300 8.18 -11.11 -29.77
CA ASP A 300 9.21 -10.45 -28.96
C ASP A 300 10.50 -11.27 -28.86
N LEU A 301 10.46 -12.59 -29.12
CA LEU A 301 11.60 -13.49 -29.04
C LEU A 301 12.28 -13.80 -30.38
N ARG A 302 11.65 -13.44 -31.52
CA ARG A 302 12.12 -13.83 -32.86
C ARG A 302 13.52 -13.28 -33.17
N GLU A 303 13.77 -12.04 -32.79
CA GLU A 303 15.03 -11.34 -33.08
C GLU A 303 16.06 -11.44 -31.96
N LEU A 304 15.72 -12.10 -30.85
CA LEU A 304 16.61 -12.22 -29.70
C LEU A 304 17.68 -13.30 -29.91
N SER A 305 18.81 -13.14 -29.21
CA SER A 305 19.86 -14.17 -29.15
C SER A 305 19.30 -15.50 -28.64
N PRO A 306 19.88 -16.65 -28.99
CA PRO A 306 19.44 -17.96 -28.49
C PRO A 306 19.38 -18.03 -26.95
N ASN A 307 20.34 -17.39 -26.27
CA ASN A 307 20.38 -17.34 -24.81
C ASN A 307 19.23 -16.51 -24.24
N SER A 308 19.00 -15.31 -24.77
CA SER A 308 17.86 -14.45 -24.42
C SER A 308 16.52 -15.12 -24.68
N ARG A 309 16.37 -15.77 -25.83
CA ARG A 309 15.17 -16.52 -26.20
C ARG A 309 14.92 -17.66 -25.22
N ARG A 310 15.94 -18.44 -24.86
CA ARG A 310 15.83 -19.51 -23.85
C ARG A 310 15.41 -18.95 -22.50
N LEU A 311 16.05 -17.87 -22.05
CA LEU A 311 15.75 -17.19 -20.79
C LEU A 311 14.29 -16.73 -20.72
N LEU A 312 13.82 -16.11 -21.80
CA LEU A 312 12.50 -15.49 -21.85
C LEU A 312 11.36 -16.42 -22.26
N SER A 313 11.65 -17.58 -22.85
CA SER A 313 10.61 -18.55 -23.26
C SER A 313 9.76 -19.03 -22.08
N ALA A 314 10.35 -19.12 -20.89
CA ALA A 314 9.63 -19.46 -19.65
C ALA A 314 8.64 -18.38 -19.18
N HIS A 315 8.70 -17.18 -19.77
CA HIS A 315 7.89 -16.02 -19.41
C HIS A 315 6.90 -15.59 -20.51
N LEU A 316 6.73 -16.40 -21.56
CA LEU A 316 5.73 -16.14 -22.59
C LEU A 316 4.32 -16.03 -21.98
N GLY A 317 3.56 -15.03 -22.41
CA GLY A 317 2.24 -14.69 -21.90
C GLY A 317 2.24 -13.85 -20.60
N ARG A 318 3.40 -13.56 -20.00
CA ARG A 318 3.49 -12.73 -18.78
C ARG A 318 3.79 -11.26 -19.11
N PRO A 319 3.30 -10.29 -18.32
CA PRO A 319 3.68 -8.88 -18.49
C PRO A 319 5.19 -8.66 -18.39
N VAL A 320 5.72 -7.80 -19.26
CA VAL A 320 7.15 -7.48 -19.34
C VAL A 320 7.68 -6.78 -18.08
N CYS A 321 6.85 -6.00 -17.36
CA CYS A 321 7.22 -5.37 -16.09
C CYS A 321 7.59 -6.38 -15.00
N GLY A 322 7.06 -7.61 -15.08
CA GLY A 322 7.41 -8.72 -14.20
C GLY A 322 8.79 -9.33 -14.49
N LEU A 323 9.38 -9.06 -15.66
CA LEU A 323 10.65 -9.69 -16.07
C LEU A 323 11.84 -9.18 -15.26
N ALA A 324 11.92 -7.90 -14.90
CA ALA A 324 13.02 -7.41 -14.06
C ALA A 324 13.07 -8.10 -12.69
N ARG A 325 11.90 -8.47 -12.16
CA ARG A 325 11.75 -9.23 -10.91
C ARG A 325 12.01 -10.73 -11.12
N ALA A 326 11.57 -11.30 -12.24
CA ALA A 326 11.77 -12.72 -12.56
C ALA A 326 13.22 -13.05 -12.95
N LEU A 327 13.94 -12.11 -13.54
CA LEU A 327 15.30 -12.29 -14.08
C LEU A 327 16.41 -11.87 -13.12
N ASP A 328 16.07 -11.69 -11.83
CA ASP A 328 17.08 -11.76 -10.78
C ASP A 328 18.11 -10.62 -10.76
N LEU A 329 17.72 -9.40 -11.18
CA LEU A 329 18.59 -8.21 -11.14
C LEU A 329 18.83 -7.62 -9.72
N THR A 330 18.29 -8.25 -8.68
CA THR A 330 18.72 -8.09 -7.26
C THR A 330 18.55 -9.42 -6.51
N ALA A 331 19.64 -10.18 -6.38
CA ALA A 331 19.88 -11.31 -5.46
C ALA A 331 18.66 -12.16 -5.01
N ARG A 332 18.26 -13.10 -5.88
CA ARG A 332 17.52 -14.37 -5.74
C ARG A 332 16.32 -14.41 -4.79
N PRO A 333 15.11 -14.67 -5.33
CA PRO A 333 14.68 -16.05 -5.62
C PRO A 333 13.85 -16.27 -6.92
N ASP A 334 13.59 -17.55 -7.23
CA ASP A 334 12.76 -18.23 -8.26
C ASP A 334 11.91 -17.39 -9.27
N PRO A 335 12.19 -17.47 -10.60
CA PRO A 335 11.47 -16.77 -11.69
C PRO A 335 10.01 -17.22 -11.95
N GLY A 336 9.56 -18.29 -11.30
CA GLY A 336 8.37 -19.03 -11.70
C GLY A 336 7.01 -18.46 -11.29
N GLN A 337 6.91 -17.65 -10.24
CA GLN A 337 5.62 -17.26 -9.67
C GLN A 337 5.36 -15.76 -9.82
N PHE A 338 4.21 -15.42 -10.38
CA PHE A 338 3.53 -14.16 -10.10
C PHE A 338 3.56 -13.96 -8.58
N ARG A 339 4.21 -12.89 -8.11
CA ARG A 339 4.31 -12.56 -6.68
C ARG A 339 3.31 -11.45 -6.39
N PRO A 340 2.04 -11.78 -6.13
CA PRO A 340 1.09 -10.76 -5.72
C PRO A 340 1.63 -10.06 -4.49
N SER A 341 1.46 -8.73 -4.43
CA SER A 341 1.48 -8.05 -3.14
C SER A 341 0.42 -8.74 -2.30
N ILE A 342 0.82 -9.32 -1.17
CA ILE A 342 -0.12 -10.09 -0.37
C ILE A 342 -1.05 -9.08 0.30
N VAL A 343 -2.36 -9.32 0.22
CA VAL A 343 -3.41 -8.37 0.67
C VAL A 343 -3.12 -7.81 2.06
N PHE A 344 -2.67 -8.66 2.99
CA PHE A 344 -2.37 -8.23 4.36
C PHE A 344 -1.22 -7.23 4.45
N ALA A 345 -0.23 -7.26 3.56
CA ALA A 345 0.87 -6.30 3.56
C ALA A 345 0.37 -4.94 3.06
N ALA A 346 -0.45 -4.94 2.00
CA ALA A 346 -1.08 -3.72 1.49
C ALA A 346 -2.02 -3.09 2.52
N GLN A 347 -2.81 -3.91 3.24
CA GLN A 347 -3.67 -3.42 4.33
C GLN A 347 -2.88 -2.87 5.51
N GLN A 348 -1.74 -3.48 5.87
CA GLN A 348 -0.85 -2.93 6.89
C GLN A 348 -0.22 -1.60 6.45
N ALA A 349 0.21 -1.48 5.18
CA ALA A 349 0.71 -0.22 4.64
C ALA A 349 -0.36 0.88 4.63
N ALA A 350 -1.59 0.55 4.22
CA ALA A 350 -2.72 1.46 4.27
C ALA A 350 -3.06 1.89 5.71
N ALA A 351 -2.98 0.97 6.68
CA ALA A 351 -3.15 1.29 8.09
C ALA A 351 -2.08 2.27 8.59
N LEU A 352 -0.82 2.13 8.16
CA LEU A 352 0.22 3.12 8.45
C LEU A 352 -0.09 4.49 7.81
N VAL A 353 -0.53 4.53 6.55
CA VAL A 353 -0.91 5.77 5.85
C VAL A 353 -2.03 6.49 6.58
N VAL A 354 -3.14 5.80 6.89
CA VAL A 354 -4.27 6.41 7.61
C VAL A 354 -3.90 6.72 9.06
N GLY A 355 -3.10 5.86 9.71
CA GLY A 355 -2.61 6.11 11.06
C GLY A 355 -1.75 7.38 11.13
N ALA A 356 -0.91 7.61 10.12
CA ALA A 356 -0.14 8.84 9.98
C ALA A 356 -1.04 10.05 9.70
N LEU A 357 -2.09 9.90 8.90
CA LEU A 357 -3.07 10.96 8.68
C LEU A 357 -3.73 11.40 10.00
N ILE A 358 -4.21 10.44 10.81
CA ILE A 358 -4.77 10.72 12.15
C ILE A 358 -3.72 11.43 13.00
N ARG A 359 -2.49 10.90 13.05
CA ARG A 359 -1.39 11.46 13.84
C ARG A 359 -1.07 12.91 13.45
N HIS A 360 -1.01 13.24 12.16
CA HIS A 360 -0.75 14.62 11.71
C HIS A 360 -1.90 15.58 12.01
N ASN A 361 -3.14 15.08 12.08
CA ASN A 361 -4.29 15.89 12.47
C ASN A 361 -4.36 16.15 13.99
N THR A 362 -3.87 15.23 14.81
CA THR A 362 -3.92 15.34 16.28
C THR A 362 -2.64 15.89 16.90
N HIS A 363 -1.49 15.59 16.30
CA HIS A 363 -0.16 15.97 16.75
C HIS A 363 0.68 16.43 15.55
N PRO A 364 0.50 17.68 15.07
CA PRO A 364 1.12 18.18 13.83
C PRO A 364 2.64 18.40 13.92
N GLU A 365 3.33 17.74 14.85
CA GLU A 365 4.77 17.85 15.00
C GLU A 365 5.49 17.40 13.71
N SER A 366 6.42 18.24 13.25
CA SER A 366 7.06 18.22 11.93
C SER A 366 8.08 17.08 11.70
N ILE A 367 7.95 15.97 12.40
CA ILE A 367 8.90 14.86 12.28
C ILE A 367 8.51 13.99 11.08
N SER A 368 9.25 14.14 9.98
CA SER A 368 9.22 13.19 8.86
C SER A 368 9.80 11.84 9.29
N ARG A 369 8.98 10.80 9.20
CA ARG A 369 9.32 9.42 9.51
C ARG A 369 9.41 8.58 8.24
N ASP A 370 10.13 7.49 8.37
CA ASP A 370 10.19 6.36 7.44
C ASP A 370 9.92 5.12 8.28
N ILE A 371 8.89 4.36 7.92
CA ILE A 371 8.53 3.14 8.64
C ILE A 371 8.72 2.01 7.67
N GLU A 372 9.48 0.99 8.06
CA GLU A 372 9.64 -0.22 7.26
C GLU A 372 9.75 -1.44 8.18
N TYR A 373 8.98 -2.47 7.87
CA TYR A 373 9.15 -3.80 8.45
C TYR A 373 8.65 -4.87 7.50
N ASP A 374 9.11 -6.11 7.70
CA ASP A 374 8.63 -7.27 6.97
C ASP A 374 7.59 -8.01 7.82
N THR A 375 6.41 -8.28 7.26
CA THR A 375 5.33 -8.96 7.98
C THR A 375 5.73 -10.36 8.47
N LEU A 376 6.73 -10.99 7.86
CA LEU A 376 7.27 -12.29 8.32
C LEU A 376 7.96 -12.19 9.69
N TYR A 377 8.49 -11.02 10.04
CA TYR A 377 9.13 -10.73 11.33
C TYR A 377 8.23 -9.90 12.26
N GLY A 378 7.26 -9.20 11.65
CA GLY A 378 6.36 -8.27 12.32
C GLY A 378 7.04 -6.94 12.64
N PRO A 379 6.27 -6.00 13.20
CA PRO A 379 6.82 -4.73 13.67
C PRO A 379 7.85 -4.95 14.79
N GLN A 380 8.89 -4.12 14.80
CA GLN A 380 10.02 -4.26 15.72
C GLN A 380 10.62 -2.91 16.12
N PRO A 381 11.33 -2.84 17.26
CA PRO A 381 12.15 -1.68 17.58
C PRO A 381 13.08 -1.34 16.40
N GLY A 382 13.15 -0.06 16.03
CA GLY A 382 13.95 0.39 14.89
C GLY A 382 13.26 0.35 13.53
N MET A 383 12.01 -0.09 13.44
CA MET A 383 11.22 0.04 12.19
C MET A 383 10.97 1.50 11.80
N VAL A 384 11.04 2.43 12.76
CA VAL A 384 10.85 3.87 12.55
C VAL A 384 12.21 4.55 12.45
N GLN A 385 12.48 5.16 11.32
CA GLN A 385 13.67 5.97 11.08
C GLN A 385 13.25 7.43 10.87
N LYS A 386 14.00 8.37 11.45
CA LYS A 386 13.88 9.77 11.07
C LYS A 386 14.60 9.99 9.74
N ARG A 387 13.99 10.71 8.81
CA ARG A 387 14.62 11.09 7.56
C ARG A 387 14.78 12.58 7.46
N ASN A 388 15.96 12.99 7.02
CA ASN A 388 16.27 14.37 6.65
C ASN A 388 16.24 14.51 5.13
N ALA A 389 16.00 15.73 4.65
CA ALA A 389 16.15 16.03 3.24
C ALA A 389 17.61 15.80 2.80
N ARG A 390 17.81 15.24 1.60
CA ARG A 390 19.15 15.12 1.01
C ARG A 390 19.61 16.48 0.53
N HIS A 391 20.84 16.87 0.87
CA HIS A 391 21.39 18.19 0.56
C HIS A 391 21.32 18.59 -0.92
N ASN A 392 21.41 17.62 -1.83
CA ASN A 392 21.38 17.82 -3.29
C ASN A 392 20.04 17.46 -3.94
N CYS A 393 18.98 17.22 -3.16
CA CYS A 393 17.66 16.95 -3.72
C CYS A 393 17.04 18.24 -4.29
N THR A 394 16.24 18.12 -5.34
CA THR A 394 15.52 19.26 -5.93
C THR A 394 14.61 19.98 -4.94
N CYS A 395 14.11 19.29 -3.90
CA CYS A 395 13.33 19.94 -2.84
C CYS A 395 14.15 20.90 -1.96
N GLN A 396 15.48 20.81 -2.01
CA GLN A 396 16.40 21.71 -1.31
C GLN A 396 16.99 22.74 -2.26
N THR A 397 17.47 22.32 -3.44
CA THR A 397 18.10 23.23 -4.41
C THR A 397 17.11 24.23 -5.00
N ASP A 398 15.85 23.80 -5.19
CA ASP A 398 14.82 24.60 -5.86
C ASP A 398 13.75 25.10 -4.87
N ALA A 399 14.06 25.12 -3.57
CA ALA A 399 13.09 25.41 -2.51
C ALA A 399 12.31 26.73 -2.74
N LYS A 400 12.99 27.77 -3.20
CA LYS A 400 12.36 29.07 -3.54
C LYS A 400 11.36 28.94 -4.68
N LEU A 401 11.75 28.28 -5.77
CA LEU A 401 10.85 28.05 -6.92
C LEU A 401 9.63 27.23 -6.50
N ILE A 402 9.83 26.19 -5.69
CA ILE A 402 8.73 25.36 -5.16
C ILE A 402 7.78 26.21 -4.31
N GLN A 403 8.30 27.10 -3.47
CA GLN A 403 7.49 28.02 -2.68
C GLN A 403 6.67 28.96 -3.57
N ASP A 404 7.27 29.52 -4.62
CA ASP A 404 6.59 30.40 -5.59
C ASP A 404 5.47 29.66 -6.34
N VAL A 405 5.71 28.42 -6.77
CA VAL A 405 4.70 27.56 -7.41
C VAL A 405 3.52 27.31 -6.47
N ARG A 406 3.77 26.98 -5.20
CA ARG A 406 2.70 26.77 -4.20
C ARG A 406 1.90 28.05 -3.95
N ALA A 407 2.59 29.18 -3.78
CA ALA A 407 1.93 30.47 -3.59
C ALA A 407 1.04 30.83 -4.79
N ARG A 408 1.48 30.53 -6.01
CA ARG A 408 0.67 30.70 -7.22
C ARG A 408 -0.55 29.79 -7.21
N ARG A 409 -0.40 28.49 -6.94
CA ARG A 409 -1.52 27.53 -6.89
C ARG A 409 -2.58 27.94 -5.87
N ASN A 410 -2.17 28.33 -4.67
CA ASN A 410 -3.09 28.73 -3.60
C ASN A 410 -3.91 29.98 -3.94
N ARG A 411 -3.36 30.93 -4.72
CA ARG A 411 -4.10 32.12 -5.16
C ARG A 411 -5.25 31.81 -6.13
N HIS A 412 -5.12 30.75 -6.94
CA HIS A 412 -6.17 30.36 -7.89
C HIS A 412 -7.34 29.63 -7.22
N SER A 413 -7.16 29.13 -6.00
CA SER A 413 -8.21 28.39 -5.28
C SER A 413 -9.12 29.27 -4.43
N THR A 414 -8.75 30.53 -4.23
CA THR A 414 -9.52 31.52 -3.46
C THR A 414 -10.34 32.47 -4.33
N SER A 415 -10.12 32.43 -5.64
CA SER A 415 -10.90 33.15 -6.67
C SER A 415 -11.96 32.23 -7.23
#